data_AF-A0A1D1VTY8-F1
#
_entry.id   AF-A0A1D1VTY8-F1
#
_cell.length_a   1.000
_cell.length_b   1.000
_cell.length_c   1.000
_cell.angle_alpha   90.00
_cell.angle_beta   90.00
_cell.angle_gamma   90.00
#
_symmetry.space_group_name_H-M   'P 1'
#
loop_
_entity.id
_entity.type
_entity.pdbx_description
1 polymer ?
#
loop_
_entity_poly.entity_id
_entity_poly.type
_entity_poly.pdbx_seq_one_letter_code
_entity_poly.pdbx_strand_id
1 'polypeptide(L)'
;MELAPDAPREVRCPTCRHDVCTTYRKKQIREERRAASEAGREALKKRIGADNVKFALEDAESEEWISKNAKSCPKCNTPIQKSDGCNKMVCTAKGCKTYFCWLFGKRLDSLKPYEHFLQAGNGACSGMLYTRIGPDGALQQVPQPYMAPDVNRMLQQAPPAGHVPPKR
;
A
#
# COMPACT_ATOMS: atom_id res chain seq x y z
N MET A 1 14.34 -34.70 27.60
CA MET A 1 15.13 -34.91 26.37
C MET A 1 15.62 -33.55 25.93
N GLU A 2 16.85 -33.20 26.30
CA GLU A 2 17.50 -31.99 25.84
C GLU A 2 17.71 -32.08 24.33
N LEU A 3 17.22 -31.08 23.60
CA LEU A 3 17.37 -30.98 22.16
C LEU A 3 18.83 -30.59 21.86
N ALA A 4 19.47 -31.38 20.99
CA ALA A 4 20.88 -31.28 20.67
C ALA A 4 21.32 -29.86 20.23
N PRO A 5 22.32 -29.25 20.90
CA PRO A 5 22.84 -27.95 20.53
C PRO A 5 23.97 -28.11 19.51
N ASP A 6 23.67 -28.40 18.25
CA ASP A 6 24.52 -28.09 17.06
C ASP A 6 24.08 -28.89 15.82
N ALA A 7 22.83 -28.69 15.38
CA ALA A 7 22.50 -29.04 14.01
C ALA A 7 23.19 -28.03 13.07
N PRO A 8 24.01 -28.48 12.09
CA PRO A 8 24.69 -27.58 11.17
C PRO A 8 23.66 -26.78 10.39
N ARG A 9 23.76 -25.45 10.51
CA ARG A 9 22.87 -24.50 9.84
C ARG A 9 23.05 -24.68 8.35
N GLU A 10 21.97 -25.03 7.65
CA GLU A 10 21.95 -25.05 6.19
C GLU A 10 22.34 -23.64 5.69
N VAL A 11 23.59 -23.51 5.23
CA VAL A 11 24.28 -22.23 5.03
C VAL A 11 23.78 -21.52 3.77
N ARG A 12 23.20 -22.28 2.84
CA ARG A 12 22.83 -21.80 1.50
C ARG A 12 21.33 -21.60 1.38
N CYS A 13 20.92 -20.39 0.99
CA CYS A 13 19.51 -20.11 0.76
C CYS A 13 18.91 -20.99 -0.35
N PRO A 14 17.81 -21.73 -0.11
CA PRO A 14 17.21 -22.62 -1.11
C PRO A 14 16.60 -21.86 -2.29
N THR A 15 16.23 -20.59 -2.10
CA THR A 15 15.60 -19.76 -3.14
C THR A 15 16.63 -19.07 -4.03
N CYS A 16 17.64 -18.42 -3.46
CA CYS A 16 18.59 -17.61 -4.22
C CYS A 16 20.00 -18.21 -4.33
N ARG A 17 20.26 -19.35 -3.68
CA ARG A 17 21.55 -20.08 -3.70
C ARG A 17 22.77 -19.29 -3.22
N HIS A 18 22.57 -18.16 -2.52
CA HIS A 18 23.64 -17.43 -1.83
C HIS A 18 23.83 -17.94 -0.40
N ASP A 19 25.08 -17.93 0.05
CA ASP A 19 25.47 -18.40 1.39
C ASP A 19 25.21 -17.36 2.50
N VAL A 20 24.91 -16.11 2.14
CA VAL A 20 24.67 -14.99 3.07
C VAL A 20 23.36 -14.25 2.79
N CYS A 21 22.32 -14.98 2.41
CA CYS A 21 21.02 -14.36 2.12
C CYS A 21 20.35 -13.83 3.40
N THR A 22 20.34 -12.50 3.57
CA THR A 22 19.76 -11.83 4.74
C THR A 22 18.24 -12.03 4.84
N THR A 23 17.52 -12.06 3.72
CA THR A 23 16.07 -12.34 3.69
C THR A 23 15.76 -13.74 4.22
N TYR A 24 16.49 -14.75 3.73
CA TYR A 24 16.32 -16.13 4.18
C TYR A 24 16.73 -16.29 5.64
N ARG A 25 17.84 -15.64 6.04
CA ARG A 25 18.28 -15.65 7.43
C ARG A 25 17.24 -15.05 8.38
N LYS A 26 16.65 -13.91 8.03
CA LYS A 26 15.55 -13.31 8.80
C LYS A 26 14.33 -14.23 8.88
N LYS A 27 14.00 -14.95 7.81
CA LYS A 27 12.93 -15.97 7.83
C LYS A 27 13.21 -17.08 8.84
N GLN A 28 14.42 -17.67 8.84
CA GLN A 28 14.80 -18.70 9.81
C GLN A 28 14.71 -18.21 11.26
N ILE A 29 15.15 -16.98 11.55
CA ILE A 29 15.07 -16.38 12.90
C ILE A 29 13.62 -16.29 13.38
N ARG A 30 12.72 -15.84 12.49
CA ARG A 30 11.28 -15.72 12.78
C ARG A 30 10.64 -17.07 13.08
N GLU A 31 10.95 -18.09 12.28
CA GLU A 31 10.43 -19.44 12.44
C GLU A 31 10.94 -20.11 13.72
N GLU A 32 12.24 -20.01 14.00
CA GLU A 32 12.85 -20.55 15.22
C GLU A 32 12.25 -19.89 16.47
N ARG A 33 12.13 -18.56 16.49
CA ARG A 33 11.51 -17.84 17.62
C ARG A 33 10.05 -18.24 17.84
N ARG A 34 9.29 -18.42 16.75
CA ARG A 34 7.88 -18.84 16.80
C ARG A 34 7.75 -20.23 17.41
N ALA A 35 8.61 -21.16 17.02
CA ALA A 35 8.60 -22.55 17.51
C ALA A 35 9.21 -22.71 18.92
N ALA A 36 10.06 -21.77 19.35
CA ALA A 36 10.76 -21.86 20.62
C ALA A 36 9.89 -21.51 21.85
N SER A 37 10.14 -22.23 22.94
CA SER A 37 9.73 -21.86 24.30
C SER A 37 10.42 -20.57 24.76
N GLU A 38 10.02 -20.02 25.91
CA GLU A 38 10.67 -18.83 26.46
C GLU A 38 12.18 -18.99 26.63
N ALA A 39 12.62 -20.10 27.24
CA ALA A 39 14.04 -20.43 27.37
C ALA A 39 14.74 -20.55 25.99
N GLY A 40 14.07 -21.13 25.00
CA GLY A 40 14.59 -21.21 23.64
C GLY A 40 14.69 -19.85 22.94
N ARG A 41 13.76 -18.92 23.20
CA ARG A 41 13.82 -17.55 22.67
C ARG A 41 14.97 -16.76 23.29
N GLU A 42 15.23 -16.94 24.59
CA GLU A 42 16.39 -16.34 25.24
C GLU A 42 17.72 -16.94 24.75
N ALA A 43 17.78 -18.27 24.56
CA ALA A 43 18.93 -18.93 23.95
C ALA A 43 19.18 -18.42 22.51
N LEU A 44 18.12 -18.23 21.72
CA LEU A 44 18.22 -17.63 20.38
C LEU A 44 18.82 -16.22 20.44
N LYS A 45 18.31 -15.33 21.30
CA LYS A 45 18.87 -13.98 21.48
C LYS A 45 20.35 -14.01 21.86
N LYS A 46 20.76 -14.89 22.78
CA LYS A 46 22.17 -15.07 23.17
C LYS A 46 23.04 -15.54 21.99
N ARG A 47 22.52 -16.44 21.15
CA ARG A 47 23.28 -17.05 20.06
C ARG A 47 23.48 -16.15 18.85
N ILE A 48 22.50 -15.33 18.48
CA ILE A 48 22.55 -14.52 17.26
C ILE A 48 22.49 -13.01 17.51
N GLY A 49 22.33 -12.59 18.76
CA GLY A 49 22.17 -11.18 19.15
C GLY A 49 20.71 -10.78 19.25
N ALA A 50 20.36 -10.08 20.33
CA ALA A 50 19.02 -9.58 20.58
C ALA A 50 18.55 -8.61 19.47
N ASP A 51 19.44 -7.76 18.96
CA ASP A 51 19.14 -6.81 17.90
C ASP A 51 18.78 -7.50 16.59
N ASN A 52 19.45 -8.60 16.23
CA ASN A 52 19.13 -9.37 15.03
C ASN A 52 17.76 -10.05 15.14
N VAL A 53 17.40 -10.52 16.33
CA VAL A 53 16.05 -11.06 16.60
C VAL A 53 15.01 -9.96 16.49
N LYS A 54 15.26 -8.80 17.12
CA LYS A 54 14.38 -7.63 17.09
C LYS A 54 14.14 -7.16 15.65
N PHE A 55 15.21 -6.94 14.90
CA PHE A 55 15.15 -6.50 13.51
C PHE A 55 14.36 -7.47 12.63
N ALA A 56 14.56 -8.78 12.78
CA ALA A 56 13.80 -9.76 12.01
C ALA A 56 12.29 -9.70 12.28
N LEU A 57 11.86 -9.28 13.48
CA LEU A 57 10.45 -9.12 13.83
C LEU A 57 9.89 -7.81 13.29
N GLU A 58 10.58 -6.70 13.52
CA GLU A 58 10.17 -5.37 13.05
C GLU A 58 10.05 -5.33 11.51
N ASP A 59 10.96 -6.02 10.82
CA ASP A 59 10.90 -6.18 9.36
C ASP A 59 9.64 -6.94 8.93
N ALA A 60 9.26 -8.00 9.66
CA ALA A 60 8.03 -8.75 9.36
C ALA A 60 6.76 -7.92 9.57
N GLU A 61 6.71 -7.11 10.63
CA GLU A 61 5.60 -6.20 10.90
C GLU A 61 5.51 -5.13 9.80
N SER A 62 6.66 -4.63 9.34
CA SER A 62 6.74 -3.69 8.22
C SER A 62 6.23 -4.31 6.92
N GLU A 63 6.68 -5.53 6.59
CA GLU A 63 6.22 -6.30 5.43
C GLU A 63 4.69 -6.54 5.48
N GLU A 64 4.17 -6.92 6.63
CA GLU A 64 2.73 -7.15 6.82
C GLU A 64 1.94 -5.85 6.65
N TRP A 65 2.40 -4.75 7.23
CA TRP A 65 1.74 -3.46 7.08
C TRP A 65 1.71 -3.01 5.61
N ILE A 66 2.84 -3.13 4.89
CA ILE A 66 2.93 -2.80 3.47
C ILE A 66 1.94 -3.66 2.66
N SER A 67 1.84 -4.96 2.97
CA SER A 67 0.95 -5.89 2.25
C SER A 67 -0.54 -5.51 2.35
N LYS A 68 -0.94 -4.90 3.47
CA LYS A 68 -2.32 -4.50 3.75
C LYS A 68 -2.65 -3.09 3.27
N ASN A 69 -1.67 -2.19 3.27
CA ASN A 69 -1.92 -0.74 3.12
C ASN A 69 -1.36 -0.14 1.83
N ALA A 70 -0.57 -0.89 1.07
CA ALA A 70 0.06 -0.41 -0.15
C ALA A 70 -0.19 -1.35 -1.34
N LYS A 71 -0.05 -0.80 -2.55
CA LYS A 71 -0.01 -1.58 -3.80
C LYS A 71 1.31 -1.34 -4.51
N SER A 72 1.87 -2.38 -5.11
CA SER A 72 3.11 -2.30 -5.86
C SER A 72 2.91 -1.56 -7.18
N CYS A 73 3.83 -0.65 -7.51
CA CYS A 73 3.87 -0.04 -8.83
C CYS A 73 4.09 -1.13 -9.91
N PRO A 74 3.28 -1.19 -10.98
CA PRO A 74 3.42 -2.25 -11.98
C PRO A 74 4.68 -2.16 -12.85
N LYS A 75 5.43 -1.05 -12.80
CA LYS A 75 6.71 -0.88 -13.51
C LYS A 75 7.91 -1.23 -12.64
N CYS A 76 7.98 -0.68 -11.43
CA CYS A 76 9.19 -0.76 -10.60
C CYS A 76 8.99 -1.49 -9.26
N ASN A 77 7.79 -2.02 -9.00
CA ASN A 77 7.40 -2.73 -7.79
C ASN A 77 7.51 -1.96 -6.47
N THR A 78 7.85 -0.67 -6.50
CA THR A 78 7.84 0.17 -5.29
C THR A 78 6.43 0.16 -4.67
N PRO A 79 6.29 -0.12 -3.36
CA PRO A 79 5.00 -0.06 -2.68
C PRO A 79 4.52 1.39 -2.59
N ILE A 80 3.27 1.64 -3.00
CA ILE A 80 2.63 2.94 -2.99
C ILE A 80 1.37 2.86 -2.13
N GLN A 81 1.25 3.74 -1.14
CA GLN A 81 0.02 3.94 -0.37
C GLN A 81 -0.87 4.97 -1.08
N LYS A 82 -2.20 4.76 -1.05
CA LYS A 82 -3.17 5.75 -1.50
C LYS A 82 -3.82 6.40 -0.28
N SER A 83 -3.60 7.70 -0.10
CA SER A 83 -4.20 8.46 1.01
C SER A 83 -5.62 8.94 0.66
N ASP A 84 -5.81 9.53 -0.51
CA ASP A 84 -7.13 9.96 -1.01
C ASP A 84 -7.10 10.18 -2.54
N GLY A 85 -8.22 10.58 -3.14
CA GLY A 85 -8.31 11.01 -4.53
C GLY A 85 -8.70 9.91 -5.52
N CYS A 86 -8.37 10.11 -6.79
CA CYS A 86 -8.79 9.25 -7.89
C CYS A 86 -7.96 7.96 -8.02
N ASN A 87 -8.46 6.99 -8.78
CA ASN A 87 -7.82 5.71 -9.06
C ASN A 87 -6.73 5.79 -10.14
N LYS A 88 -6.51 6.96 -10.77
CA LYS A 88 -5.32 7.22 -11.61
C LYS A 88 -4.14 7.64 -10.74
N MET A 89 -3.27 6.70 -10.41
CA MET A 89 -2.09 6.93 -9.58
C MET A 89 -0.86 7.25 -10.42
N VAL A 90 0.13 7.91 -9.82
CA VAL A 90 1.47 8.12 -10.39
C VAL A 90 2.51 7.56 -9.43
N CYS A 91 3.45 6.76 -9.94
CA CYS A 91 4.54 6.27 -9.11
C CYS A 91 5.48 7.42 -8.72
N THR A 92 5.71 7.59 -7.42
CA THR A 92 6.55 8.68 -6.89
C THR A 92 8.04 8.34 -6.85
N ALA A 93 8.40 7.05 -7.02
CA ALA A 93 9.78 6.58 -7.04
C ALA A 93 10.62 7.36 -8.07
N LYS A 94 11.84 7.72 -7.66
CA LYS A 94 12.79 8.44 -8.50
C LYS A 94 13.04 7.66 -9.80
N GLY A 95 12.83 8.31 -10.94
CA GLY A 95 13.02 7.71 -12.28
C GLY A 95 11.87 6.83 -12.80
N CYS A 96 10.81 6.57 -12.03
CA CYS A 96 9.70 5.72 -12.50
C CYS A 96 8.55 6.50 -13.16
N LYS A 97 7.89 7.38 -12.38
CA LYS A 97 6.79 8.28 -12.79
C LYS A 97 5.67 7.65 -13.64
N THR A 98 5.50 6.34 -13.59
CA THR A 98 4.49 5.62 -14.39
C THR A 98 3.10 5.86 -13.86
N TYR A 99 2.15 6.14 -14.76
CA TYR A 99 0.74 6.17 -14.43
C TYR A 99 0.19 4.75 -14.34
N PHE A 100 -0.62 4.50 -13.32
CA PHE A 100 -1.25 3.19 -13.13
C PHE A 100 -2.63 3.30 -12.47
N CYS A 101 -3.49 2.30 -12.72
CA CYS A 101 -4.79 2.18 -12.07
C CYS A 101 -4.63 1.56 -10.68
N TRP A 102 -5.15 2.23 -9.64
CA TRP A 102 -5.10 1.73 -8.27
C TRP A 102 -5.90 0.44 -8.08
N LEU A 103 -7.03 0.30 -8.76
CA LEU A 103 -7.95 -0.82 -8.57
C LEU A 103 -7.28 -2.14 -9.00
N PHE A 104 -6.73 -2.16 -10.22
CA PHE A 104 -6.22 -3.37 -10.87
C PHE A 104 -4.71 -3.39 -11.05
N GLY A 105 -3.99 -2.34 -10.63
CA GLY A 105 -2.54 -2.25 -10.80
C GLY A 105 -2.09 -2.16 -12.27
N LYS A 106 -2.97 -1.85 -13.22
CA LYS A 106 -2.61 -1.79 -14.65
C LYS A 106 -1.84 -0.52 -14.98
N ARG A 107 -0.79 -0.62 -15.81
CA ARG A 107 -0.11 0.55 -16.38
C ARG A 107 -1.08 1.31 -17.28
N LEU A 108 -1.07 2.63 -17.17
CA LEU A 108 -1.89 3.52 -17.98
C LEU A 108 -1.04 4.18 -19.06
N ASP A 109 -1.69 4.59 -20.14
CA ASP A 109 -1.05 5.37 -21.19
C ASP A 109 -0.47 6.69 -20.63
N SER A 110 0.69 7.08 -21.14
CA SER A 110 1.40 8.27 -20.66
C SER A 110 0.81 9.60 -21.15
N LEU A 111 0.17 9.60 -22.32
CA LEU A 111 -0.42 10.79 -22.94
C LEU A 111 -1.86 10.98 -22.47
N LYS A 112 -2.61 9.87 -22.33
CA LYS A 112 -4.04 9.88 -22.03
C LYS A 112 -4.41 8.91 -20.89
N PRO A 113 -3.83 9.07 -19.69
CA PRO A 113 -4.03 8.12 -18.59
C PRO A 113 -5.48 8.03 -18.08
N TYR A 114 -6.33 9.03 -18.37
CA TYR A 114 -7.73 9.05 -17.95
C TYR A 114 -8.68 8.28 -18.89
N GLU A 115 -8.32 8.05 -20.16
CA GLU A 115 -9.17 7.31 -21.11
C GLU A 115 -9.53 5.89 -20.61
N HIS A 116 -8.66 5.31 -19.78
CA HIS A 116 -8.88 4.05 -19.08
C HIS A 116 -10.21 3.99 -18.31
N PHE A 117 -10.67 5.12 -17.76
CA PHE A 117 -11.88 5.20 -16.95
C PHE A 117 -13.10 5.71 -17.73
N LEU A 118 -12.91 6.16 -18.98
CA LEU A 118 -13.96 6.81 -19.78
C LEU A 118 -14.54 5.89 -20.86
N GLN A 119 -13.74 4.97 -21.40
CA GLN A 119 -14.15 4.18 -22.57
C GLN A 119 -14.97 2.94 -22.16
N ALA A 120 -16.13 2.78 -22.79
CA ALA A 120 -16.87 1.53 -22.85
C ALA A 120 -16.04 0.50 -23.64
N GLY A 121 -15.28 -0.33 -22.92
CA GLY A 121 -14.33 -1.28 -23.51
C GLY A 121 -13.11 -1.56 -22.64
N ASN A 122 -12.76 -0.66 -21.71
CA ASN A 122 -11.67 -0.87 -20.74
C ASN A 122 -12.07 -1.79 -19.56
N GLY A 123 -13.11 -2.60 -19.73
CA GLY A 123 -13.61 -3.56 -18.75
C GLY A 123 -14.13 -2.89 -17.48
N ALA A 124 -13.90 -3.55 -16.34
CA ALA A 124 -14.39 -3.19 -15.00
C ALA A 124 -13.90 -1.82 -14.44
N CYS A 125 -13.20 -1.01 -15.24
CA CYS A 125 -12.66 0.30 -14.82
C CYS A 125 -13.49 1.50 -15.32
N SER A 126 -14.39 1.28 -16.28
CA SER A 126 -15.23 2.36 -16.82
C SER A 126 -16.10 2.97 -15.72
N GLY A 127 -16.07 4.30 -15.58
CA GLY A 127 -16.77 5.04 -14.52
C GLY A 127 -16.15 4.92 -13.12
N MET A 128 -15.07 4.15 -12.95
CA MET A 128 -14.48 3.86 -11.63
C MET A 128 -13.36 4.82 -11.23
N LEU A 129 -13.26 6.01 -11.84
CA LEU A 129 -12.15 6.94 -11.57
C LEU A 129 -12.11 7.39 -10.10
N TYR A 130 -13.27 7.53 -9.46
CA TYR A 130 -13.37 8.07 -8.11
C TYR A 130 -13.96 7.10 -7.10
N THR A 131 -14.13 5.82 -7.43
CA THR A 131 -14.67 4.85 -6.46
C THR A 131 -13.65 4.54 -5.35
N ARG A 132 -14.17 4.32 -4.13
CA ARG A 132 -13.39 3.82 -2.99
C ARG A 132 -13.52 2.30 -2.89
N ILE A 133 -12.52 1.66 -2.31
CA ILE A 133 -12.59 0.25 -1.91
C ILE A 133 -13.09 0.25 -0.46
N GLY A 134 -14.25 -0.36 -0.23
CA GLY A 134 -14.84 -0.52 1.10
C GLY A 134 -14.04 -1.49 1.97
N PRO A 135 -14.35 -1.56 3.28
CA PRO A 135 -13.70 -2.50 4.21
C PRO A 135 -13.95 -3.97 3.85
N ASP A 136 -15.02 -4.25 3.10
CA ASP A 136 -15.41 -5.54 2.53
C ASP A 136 -14.72 -5.83 1.17
N GLY A 137 -13.89 -4.90 0.68
CA GLY A 137 -13.26 -4.99 -0.63
C GLY A 137 -14.17 -4.59 -1.80
N ALA A 138 -15.43 -4.20 -1.54
CA ALA A 138 -16.36 -3.79 -2.59
C ALA A 138 -16.04 -2.38 -3.11
N LEU A 139 -16.31 -2.13 -4.39
CA LEU A 139 -16.20 -0.79 -4.97
C LEU A 139 -17.43 0.04 -4.61
N GLN A 140 -17.23 1.10 -3.83
CA GLN A 140 -18.27 2.03 -3.44
C GLN A 140 -18.09 3.36 -4.17
N GLN A 141 -19.16 3.88 -4.75
CA GLN A 141 -19.16 5.25 -5.25
C GLN A 141 -19.10 6.19 -4.05
N VAL A 142 -18.08 7.03 -4.00
CA VAL A 142 -18.12 8.18 -3.10
C VAL A 142 -18.94 9.28 -3.74
N PRO A 143 -19.89 9.89 -2.99
CA PRO A 143 -20.34 11.22 -3.33
C PRO A 143 -19.11 12.11 -3.33
N GLN A 144 -18.79 12.70 -4.49
CA GLN A 144 -17.74 13.70 -4.59
C GLN A 144 -18.03 14.83 -3.60
N PRO A 145 -17.10 15.22 -2.72
CA PRO A 145 -17.30 16.44 -1.91
C PRO A 145 -17.45 17.71 -2.77
N TYR A 146 -17.11 17.66 -4.07
CA TYR A 146 -17.29 18.77 -5.00
C TYR A 146 -18.66 18.84 -5.70
N MET A 147 -19.57 17.89 -5.46
CA MET A 147 -20.98 18.01 -5.85
C MET A 147 -21.86 17.78 -4.62
N ALA A 148 -21.74 18.66 -3.62
CA ALA A 148 -22.77 18.75 -2.60
C ALA A 148 -24.10 19.14 -3.27
N PRO A 149 -25.23 18.49 -2.93
CA PRO A 149 -26.55 18.84 -3.47
C PRO A 149 -27.09 20.22 -3.00
N ASP A 150 -26.29 21.05 -2.32
CA ASP A 150 -26.75 22.25 -1.62
C ASP A 150 -26.38 23.59 -2.29
N VAL A 151 -25.83 23.60 -3.52
CA VAL A 151 -25.59 24.89 -4.23
C VAL A 151 -26.89 25.62 -4.57
N ASN A 152 -27.99 24.89 -4.81
CA ASN A 152 -29.31 25.49 -5.04
C ASN A 152 -29.93 26.09 -3.77
N ARG A 153 -29.56 25.60 -2.58
CA ARG A 153 -30.09 26.12 -1.31
C ARG A 153 -29.39 27.41 -0.89
N MET A 154 -28.11 27.58 -1.24
CA MET A 154 -27.37 28.82 -0.98
C MET A 154 -27.72 29.95 -1.96
N LEU A 155 -28.14 29.63 -3.20
CA LEU A 155 -28.59 30.62 -4.18
C LEU A 155 -30.02 31.13 -3.94
N GLN A 156 -30.87 30.38 -3.22
CA GLN A 156 -32.24 30.77 -2.90
C GLN A 156 -32.37 31.62 -1.61
N GLN A 157 -31.25 31.88 -0.93
CA GLN A 157 -31.21 32.69 0.30
C GLN A 157 -30.38 33.97 0.13
N ALA A 158 -30.06 34.36 -1.11
CA ALA A 158 -29.50 35.68 -1.35
C ALA A 158 -30.50 36.74 -0.86
N PRO A 159 -30.13 37.63 0.09
CA PRO A 159 -30.98 38.77 0.40
C PRO A 159 -31.13 39.62 -0.87
N PRO A 160 -32.29 40.27 -1.10
CA PRO A 160 -32.50 41.07 -2.30
C PRO A 160 -31.41 42.15 -2.37
N ALA A 161 -30.87 42.35 -3.57
CA ALA A 161 -29.80 43.29 -3.85
C ALA A 161 -30.09 44.65 -3.20
N GLY A 162 -29.32 44.98 -2.17
CA GLY A 162 -29.32 46.31 -1.57
C GLY A 162 -28.91 47.33 -2.63
N HIS A 163 -29.72 48.39 -2.74
CA HIS A 163 -29.51 49.52 -3.62
C HIS A 163 -28.12 50.11 -3.36
N VAL A 164 -27.24 50.13 -4.36
CA VAL A 164 -25.96 50.87 -4.29
C VAL A 164 -26.28 52.31 -4.70
N PRO A 165 -26.20 53.30 -3.79
CA PRO A 165 -26.43 54.68 -4.17
C PRO A 165 -25.30 55.14 -5.12
N PRO A 166 -25.59 55.93 -6.16
CA PRO A 166 -24.57 56.40 -7.08
C PRO A 166 -23.63 57.36 -6.35
N LYS A 167 -22.33 57.18 -6.58
CA LYS A 167 -21.32 58.12 -6.09
C LYS A 167 -21.46 59.46 -6.82
N ARG A 168 -21.92 60.49 -6.11
CA ARG A 168 -21.39 61.87 -6.13
C ARG A 168 -21.90 62.65 -4.93
#